data_AF-A0A5S9M308-F1
#
_entry.id   AF-A0A5S9M308-F1
#
_cell.length_a   1.000
_cell.length_b   1.000
_cell.length_c   1.000
_cell.angle_alpha   90.00
_cell.angle_beta   90.00
_cell.angle_gamma   90.00
#
_symmetry.space_group_name_H-M   'P 1'
#
loop_
_entity.id
_entity.type
_entity.pdbx_description
1 polymer ?
#
loop_
_entity_poly.entity_id
_entity_poly.type
_entity_poly.pdbx_seq_one_letter_code
_entity_poly.pdbx_strand_id
1 'polypeptide(L)'
;MLGEKGTLPLMTLPYKLFAGGTIGSGTQWVSWVHVEDVAHLIAYAIHHDDLSGPLNATSPNPVQMKQLGQTIATALRRPPIG
;
A
#
# COMPACT_ATOMS: atom_id res chain seq x y z
N MET A 1 -14.07 2.71 7.77
CA MET A 1 -13.43 1.50 7.23
C MET A 1 -12.87 1.82 5.86
N LEU A 2 -11.67 1.35 5.56
CA LEU A 2 -11.09 1.42 4.21
C LEU A 2 -12.00 0.56 3.31
N GLY A 3 -12.69 1.16 2.33
CA GLY A 3 -13.64 0.43 1.48
C GLY A 3 -12.97 -0.69 0.65
N GLU A 4 -13.70 -1.27 -0.30
CA GLU A 4 -13.26 -2.44 -1.11
C GLU A 4 -11.90 -2.28 -1.82
N LYS A 5 -11.42 -1.05 -1.99
CA LYS A 5 -10.16 -0.72 -2.69
C LYS A 5 -9.01 -0.35 -1.75
N GLY A 6 -9.17 -0.52 -0.43
CA GLY A 6 -8.15 -0.20 0.56
C GLY A 6 -7.84 1.30 0.66
N THR A 7 -6.62 1.63 1.09
CA THR A 7 -6.13 3.01 1.26
C THR A 7 -5.72 3.68 -0.05
N LEU A 8 -5.38 2.90 -1.08
CA LEU A 8 -4.78 3.43 -2.31
C LEU A 8 -5.63 4.52 -2.99
N PRO A 9 -6.97 4.40 -3.14
CA PRO A 9 -7.77 5.47 -3.73
C PRO A 9 -7.69 6.78 -2.96
N LEU A 10 -7.70 6.72 -1.62
CA LEU A 10 -7.56 7.89 -0.76
C LEU A 10 -6.17 8.52 -0.93
N MET A 11 -5.13 7.69 -0.99
CA MET A 11 -3.76 8.14 -1.25
C MET A 11 -3.59 8.73 -2.66
N THR A 12 -4.37 8.28 -3.65
CA THR A 12 -4.32 8.81 -5.03
C THR A 12 -5.04 10.15 -5.20
N LEU A 13 -6.00 10.47 -4.33
CA LEU A 13 -6.87 11.63 -4.50
C LEU A 13 -6.09 12.97 -4.57
N PRO A 14 -5.10 13.25 -3.69
CA PRO A 14 -4.28 14.46 -3.80
C PRO A 14 -3.56 14.58 -5.15
N TYR A 15 -3.01 13.48 -5.68
CA TYR A 15 -2.33 13.46 -6.98
C TYR A 15 -3.29 13.71 -8.14
N LYS A 16 -4.54 13.22 -8.04
CA LYS A 16 -5.59 13.50 -9.04
C LYS A 16 -6.03 14.96 -9.04
N LEU A 17 -5.97 15.62 -7.89
CA LEU A 17 -6.34 17.03 -7.71
C LEU A 17 -5.18 18.01 -7.91
N PHE A 18 -3.98 17.53 -8.31
CA PHE A 18 -2.75 18.33 -8.36
C PHE A 18 -2.37 18.99 -7.02
N ALA A 19 -2.91 18.47 -5.92
CA ALA A 19 -2.62 18.89 -4.55
C ALA A 19 -1.82 17.80 -3.80
N GLY A 20 -1.11 16.95 -4.56
CA GLY A 20 -0.23 15.92 -4.01
C GLY A 20 0.89 16.55 -3.20
N GLY A 21 1.28 15.89 -2.12
CA GLY A 21 2.39 16.31 -1.26
C GLY A 21 2.84 15.14 -0.42
N THR A 22 4.11 15.12 -0.06
CA THR A 22 4.64 14.12 0.89
C THR A 22 3.97 14.31 2.26
N ILE A 23 3.29 13.27 2.75
CA ILE A 23 2.67 13.29 4.09
C ILE A 23 3.78 13.15 5.14
N GLY A 24 3.84 14.07 6.11
CA GLY A 24 4.85 14.04 7.18
C GLY A 24 6.26 14.39 6.68
N SER A 25 7.29 13.72 7.23
CA SER A 25 8.68 13.90 6.79
C SER A 25 9.00 13.18 5.47
N GLY A 26 8.15 12.24 5.06
CA GLY A 26 8.37 11.39 3.90
C GLY A 26 9.29 10.20 4.14
N THR A 27 10.02 10.19 5.25
CA THR A 27 10.98 9.15 5.63
C THR A 27 10.36 8.04 6.47
N GLN A 28 9.12 8.21 6.93
CA GLN A 28 8.41 7.15 7.62
C GLN A 28 8.22 5.94 6.69
N TRP A 29 8.44 4.75 7.26
CA TRP A 29 8.23 3.48 6.57
C TRP A 29 6.74 3.16 6.46
N VAL A 30 6.33 2.68 5.29
CA VAL A 30 4.98 2.24 4.99
C VAL A 30 5.01 0.77 4.62
N SER A 31 4.34 -0.04 5.44
CA SER A 31 3.98 -1.41 5.11
C SER A 31 2.79 -1.38 4.15
N TRP A 32 2.88 -2.12 3.04
CA TRP A 32 1.83 -2.20 2.02
C TRP A 32 1.68 -3.66 1.58
N VAL A 33 0.50 -4.02 1.09
CA VAL A 33 0.23 -5.36 0.57
C VAL A 33 -0.81 -5.25 -0.54
N HIS A 34 -0.70 -6.07 -1.58
CA HIS A 34 -1.73 -6.15 -2.60
C HIS A 34 -2.95 -6.91 -2.05
N VAL A 35 -4.16 -6.51 -2.43
CA VAL A 35 -5.39 -7.15 -1.92
C VAL A 35 -5.47 -8.63 -2.30
N GLU A 36 -4.98 -9.00 -3.49
CA GLU A 36 -4.94 -10.40 -3.92
C GLU A 36 -3.93 -11.22 -3.11
N ASP A 37 -2.81 -10.63 -2.69
CA ASP A 37 -1.83 -11.34 -1.85
C ASP A 37 -2.41 -11.66 -0.48
N VAL A 38 -3.24 -10.76 0.07
CA VAL A 38 -3.98 -11.03 1.32
C VAL A 38 -4.98 -12.16 1.11
N ALA A 39 -5.75 -12.13 0.02
CA ALA A 39 -6.72 -13.19 -0.29
C ALA A 39 -6.04 -14.55 -0.48
N HIS A 40 -4.91 -14.59 -1.19
CA HIS A 40 -4.12 -15.80 -1.38
C HIS A 40 -3.51 -16.29 -0.06
N LEU A 41 -3.02 -15.40 0.81
CA LEU A 41 -2.50 -15.80 2.11
C LEU A 41 -3.59 -16.40 3.00
N ILE A 42 -4.81 -15.84 2.98
CA ILE A 42 -5.96 -16.39 3.70
C ILE A 42 -6.32 -17.77 3.13
N ALA A 43 -6.41 -17.91 1.80
CA ALA A 43 -6.70 -19.18 1.16
C ALA A 43 -5.62 -20.24 1.49
N TYR A 44 -4.35 -19.85 1.43
CA TYR A 44 -3.23 -20.70 1.80
C TYR A 44 -3.34 -21.16 3.26
N ALA A 45 -3.65 -20.24 4.18
CA ALA A 45 -3.80 -20.54 5.60
C ALA A 45 -4.95 -21.51 5.91
N ILE A 46 -6.06 -21.43 5.17
CA ILE A 46 -7.21 -22.33 5.32
C ILE A 46 -6.89 -23.75 4.81
N HIS A 47 -5.96 -23.89 3.87
CA HIS A 47 -5.59 -25.17 3.27
C HIS A 47 -4.37 -25.86 3.92
N HIS A 48 -3.75 -25.24 4.93
CA HIS A 48 -2.54 -25.74 5.59
C HIS A 48 -2.74 -25.81 7.11
N ASP A 49 -3.18 -26.97 7.58
CA ASP A 49 -3.49 -27.24 9.00
C ASP A 49 -2.23 -27.25 9.90
N ASP A 50 -1.03 -27.25 9.31
CA ASP A 50 0.25 -27.20 10.01
C ASP A 50 0.70 -25.78 10.39
N LEU A 51 0.01 -24.75 9.88
CA LEU A 51 0.28 -23.36 10.22
C LEU A 51 -0.29 -23.03 11.60
N SER A 52 0.54 -22.39 12.44
CA SER A 52 0.12 -21.92 13.76
C SER A 52 0.73 -20.57 14.08
N GLY A 53 -0.02 -19.76 14.84
CA GLY A 53 0.40 -18.42 15.24
C GLY A 53 0.05 -17.33 14.21
N PRO A 54 0.53 -16.10 14.44
CA PRO A 54 0.17 -14.94 13.62
C PRO A 54 0.88 -14.96 12.25
N LEU A 55 0.14 -14.58 11.20
CA LEU A 55 0.65 -14.37 9.85
C LEU A 55 0.59 -12.87 9.49
N ASN A 56 1.71 -12.31 9.05
CA ASN A 56 1.78 -10.92 8.60
C ASN A 56 1.61 -10.84 7.08
N ALA A 57 0.50 -10.28 6.63
CA ALA A 57 0.26 -10.01 5.22
C ALA A 57 0.88 -8.66 4.82
N THR A 58 2.16 -8.67 4.45
CA THR A 58 2.88 -7.49 3.96
C THR A 58 3.76 -7.83 2.77
N SER A 59 3.98 -6.85 1.91
CA SER A 59 5.00 -6.92 0.87
C SER A 59 6.38 -7.06 1.50
N PRO A 60 7.29 -7.89 0.93
CA PRO A 60 8.61 -8.12 1.50
C PRO A 60 9.50 -6.87 1.51
N ASN A 61 9.14 -5.85 0.72
CA ASN A 61 9.91 -4.63 0.57
C ASN A 61 9.09 -3.42 1.07
N PRO A 62 9.16 -3.08 2.37
CA PRO A 62 8.59 -1.84 2.87
C PRO A 62 9.26 -0.65 2.18
N VAL A 63 8.51 0.43 1.97
CA VAL A 63 9.00 1.62 1.28
C VAL A 63 8.81 2.85 2.14
N GLN A 64 9.61 3.89 1.93
CA GLN A 64 9.36 5.19 2.53
C GLN A 64 8.17 5.86 1.86
N MET A 65 7.43 6.69 2.59
CA MET A 65 6.28 7.41 2.04
C MET A 65 6.63 8.23 0.80
N LYS A 66 7.82 8.84 0.74
CA LYS A 66 8.26 9.57 -0.45
C LYS A 66 8.35 8.67 -1.68
N GLN A 67 8.93 7.48 -1.54
CA GLN A 67 9.02 6.50 -2.62
C GLN A 67 7.64 5.98 -3.04
N LEU A 68 6.76 5.73 -2.07
CA LEU A 68 5.37 5.33 -2.34
C LEU A 68 4.63 6.43 -3.12
N GLY A 69 4.76 7.69 -2.71
CA GLY A 69 4.16 8.83 -3.38
C GLY A 69 4.66 9.03 -4.81
N GLN A 70 5.97 8.90 -5.03
CA GLN A 70 6.56 8.92 -6.38
C GLN A 70 5.98 7.81 -7.25
N THR A 71 5.86 6.60 -6.72
CA THR A 71 5.30 5.45 -7.44
C THR A 71 3.83 5.70 -7.84
N ILE A 72 3.02 6.25 -6.93
CA ILE A 72 1.63 6.62 -7.21
C ILE A 72 1.54 7.69 -8.30
N ALA A 73 2.36 8.75 -8.20
CA ALA A 73 2.37 9.84 -9.19
C ALA A 73 2.74 9.32 -10.59
N THR A 74 3.79 8.49 -10.68
CA THR A 74 4.21 7.86 -11.93
C THR A 74 3.12 6.95 -12.50
N ALA A 75 2.50 6.10 -11.68
CA ALA A 75 1.41 5.22 -12.11
C ALA A 75 0.20 6.00 -12.65
N LEU A 76 -0.07 7.19 -12.11
CA LEU A 76 -1.16 8.08 -12.54
C LEU A 76 -0.77 9.03 -13.68
N ARG A 77 0.49 9.02 -14.15
CA ARG A 77 1.03 10.00 -15.12
C ARG A 77 0.83 11.45 -14.66
N ARG A 78 1.11 11.71 -13.39
CA ARG A 78 1.06 13.03 -12.77
C ARG A 78 2.44 13.39 -12.20
N PRO A 79 2.79 14.68 -12.11
CA PRO A 79 4.06 15.07 -11.51
C PRO A 79 4.10 14.60 -10.05
N PRO A 80 5.20 14.00 -9.58
CA PRO A 80 5.43 13.82 -8.16
C PRO A 80 5.60 15.22 -7.54
N ILE A 81 4.79 15.55 -6.54
CA ILE A 81 4.84 16.86 -5.88
C ILE A 81 5.46 16.63 -4.49
N GLY A 82 6.70 17.11 -4.29
CA GLY A 82 7.47 17.03 -3.03
C GLY A 82 8.52 15.92 -2.93
#